data_AF-A0A941T5V7-F1
#
_entry.id   AF-A0A941T5V7-F1
#
_cell.length_a   1.000
_cell.length_b   1.000
_cell.length_c   1.000
_cell.angle_alpha   90.00
_cell.angle_beta   90.00
_cell.angle_gamma   90.00
#
_symmetry.space_group_name_H-M   'P 1'
#
loop_
_entity.id
_entity.type
_entity.pdbx_description
1 polymer ?
#
loop_
_entity_poly.entity_id
_entity_poly.type
_entity_poly.pdbx_seq_one_letter_code
_entity_poly.pdbx_strand_id
1 'polypeptide(L)'
;MIKHDAAPNSLTLLEAARLMMNDSLSEHDAEVLLANAIQRGELHANVKRWATEQWEGRQLPGNINRLETYLLRTDFEAWRARTHPGH
;
A
#
# COMPACT_ATOMS: atom_id res chain seq x y z
N MET A 1 -13.93 -21.90 -0.09
CA MET A 1 -13.44 -20.57 0.34
C MET A 1 -12.99 -19.85 -0.91
N ILE A 2 -13.67 -18.76 -1.23
CA ILE A 2 -13.66 -18.12 -2.53
C ILE A 2 -12.33 -17.37 -2.67
N LYS A 3 -11.47 -17.85 -3.59
CA LYS A 3 -10.28 -17.12 -4.01
C LYS A 3 -10.81 -15.87 -4.70
N HIS A 4 -10.57 -14.69 -4.12
CA HIS A 4 -10.88 -13.45 -4.79
C HIS A 4 -10.02 -13.38 -6.06
N ASP A 5 -10.67 -13.62 -7.20
CA ASP A 5 -10.20 -13.22 -8.53
C ASP A 5 -10.29 -11.69 -8.58
N ALA A 6 -9.42 -11.02 -7.84
CA ALA A 6 -9.08 -9.63 -8.11
C ALA A 6 -8.08 -9.67 -9.25
N ALA A 7 -8.31 -8.90 -10.31
CA ALA A 7 -7.50 -8.82 -11.51
C ALA A 7 -6.00 -9.07 -11.23
N PRO A 8 -5.29 -9.89 -12.02
CA PRO A 8 -3.97 -10.45 -11.67
C PRO A 8 -2.85 -9.43 -11.37
N ASN A 9 -3.10 -8.14 -11.59
CA ASN A 9 -2.12 -7.06 -11.48
C ASN A 9 -2.49 -5.93 -10.52
N SER A 10 -3.53 -6.04 -9.68
CA SER A 10 -3.83 -5.01 -8.66
C SER A 10 -3.70 -5.56 -7.24
N LEU A 11 -3.03 -4.82 -6.37
CA LEU A 11 -2.81 -5.13 -4.96
C LEU A 11 -3.47 -4.04 -4.11
N THR A 12 -4.01 -4.40 -2.95
CA THR A 12 -4.35 -3.39 -1.93
C THR A 12 -3.07 -2.85 -1.27
N LEU A 13 -3.15 -1.66 -0.67
CA LEU A 13 -2.04 -1.08 0.10
C LEU A 13 -1.59 -2.02 1.22
N LEU A 14 -2.54 -2.70 1.88
CA LEU A 14 -2.24 -3.73 2.88
C LEU A 14 -1.48 -4.92 2.27
N GLU A 15 -1.91 -5.44 1.11
CA GLU A 15 -1.21 -6.55 0.45
C GLU A 15 0.20 -6.17 0.01
N ALA A 16 0.36 -4.97 -0.56
CA ALA A 16 1.67 -4.45 -0.94
C ALA A 16 2.59 -4.26 0.27
N ALA A 17 2.04 -3.76 1.38
CA ALA A 17 2.77 -3.62 2.64
C ALA A 17 3.25 -4.99 3.14
N ARG A 18 2.38 -6.01 3.09
CA ARG A 18 2.73 -7.39 3.45
C ARG A 18 3.83 -8.00 2.59
N LEU A 19 3.89 -7.64 1.31
CA LEU A 19 4.96 -8.07 0.40
C LEU A 19 6.30 -7.39 0.67
N MET A 20 6.28 -6.25 1.38
CA MET A 20 7.48 -5.55 1.84
C MET A 20 7.94 -5.97 3.22
N MET A 21 7.06 -6.58 4.02
CA MET A 21 7.40 -7.02 5.37
C MET A 21 8.64 -7.93 5.34
N ASN A 22 9.57 -7.64 6.23
CA ASN A 22 10.76 -8.45 6.50
C ASN A 22 11.04 -8.40 8.01
N ASP A 23 12.07 -9.09 8.48
CA ASP A 23 12.42 -9.13 9.92
C ASP A 23 12.64 -7.73 10.56
N SER A 24 12.94 -6.71 9.74
CA SER A 24 13.19 -5.33 10.17
C SER A 24 12.07 -4.35 9.84
N LEU A 25 11.05 -4.75 9.06
CA LEU A 25 9.98 -3.87 8.58
C LEU A 25 8.61 -4.45 8.95
N SER A 26 7.94 -3.79 9.90
CA SER A 26 6.59 -4.15 10.31
C SER A 26 5.56 -3.81 9.22
N GLU A 27 4.41 -4.49 9.25
CA GLU A 27 3.27 -4.24 8.34
C GLU A 27 2.96 -2.73 8.28
N HIS A 28 2.84 -2.10 9.45
CA HIS A 28 2.49 -0.70 9.55
C HIS A 28 3.55 0.25 8.98
N ASP A 29 4.83 -0.01 9.21
CA ASP A 29 5.91 0.80 8.63
C ASP A 29 5.90 0.70 7.10
N ALA A 30 5.65 -0.49 6.56
CA ALA A 30 5.48 -0.67 5.12
C ALA A 30 4.24 0.08 4.59
N GLU A 31 3.12 0.07 5.30
CA GLU A 31 1.93 0.85 4.95
C GLU A 31 2.21 2.36 4.94
N VAL A 32 2.91 2.86 5.96
CA VAL A 32 3.29 4.27 6.06
C VAL A 32 4.25 4.66 4.94
N LEU A 33 5.20 3.81 4.57
CA LEU A 33 6.09 4.03 3.43
C LEU A 33 5.32 4.14 2.12
N LEU A 34 4.40 3.21 1.87
CA LEU A 34 3.55 3.22 0.67
C LEU A 34 2.65 4.46 0.65
N ALA A 35 1.99 4.78 1.76
CA ALA A 35 1.15 5.96 1.89
C ALA A 35 1.92 7.26 1.65
N ASN A 36 3.18 7.35 2.10
CA ASN A 36 4.04 8.48 1.81
C ASN A 36 4.43 8.56 0.32
N ALA A 37 4.83 7.45 -0.30
CA ALA A 37 5.17 7.41 -1.73
C ALA A 37 3.99 7.85 -2.61
N ILE A 38 2.79 7.41 -2.25
CA ILE A 38 1.54 7.80 -2.91
C ILE A 38 1.28 9.29 -2.75
N GLN A 39 1.41 9.85 -1.55
CA GLN A 39 1.21 11.28 -1.31
C GLN A 39 2.24 12.16 -2.04
N ARG A 40 3.47 11.67 -2.18
CA ARG A 40 4.54 12.33 -2.94
C ARG A 40 4.34 12.20 -4.46
N GLY A 41 3.41 11.37 -4.92
CA GLY A 41 3.17 11.09 -6.34
C GLY A 41 4.22 10.17 -6.97
N GLU A 42 5.02 9.48 -6.16
CA GLU A 42 6.05 8.55 -6.62
C GLU A 42 5.50 7.16 -6.97
N LEU A 43 4.41 6.76 -6.29
CA LEU A 43 3.71 5.50 -6.52
C LEU A 43 2.28 5.80 -6.99
N HIS A 44 1.94 5.32 -8.19
CA HIS A 44 0.59 5.45 -8.72
C HIS A 44 -0.34 4.47 -8.01
N ALA A 45 -1.31 5.01 -7.27
CA ALA A 45 -2.33 4.24 -6.58
C ALA A 45 -3.69 4.94 -6.67
N ASN A 46 -4.75 4.15 -6.74
CA ASN A 46 -6.11 4.61 -6.57
C ASN A 46 -6.39 4.80 -5.07
N VAL A 47 -6.06 5.98 -4.57
CA VAL A 47 -6.15 6.33 -3.15
C VAL A 47 -7.59 6.53 -2.74
N LYS A 48 -8.05 5.70 -1.81
CA LYS A 48 -9.29 5.94 -1.07
C LYS A 48 -8.95 6.49 0.29
N ARG A 49 -9.63 7.55 0.71
CA ARG A 49 -9.45 8.18 2.02
C ARG A 49 -10.70 7.99 2.84
N TRP A 50 -10.50 7.67 4.11
CA TRP A 50 -11.59 7.69 5.07
C TRP A 50 -12.06 9.12 5.28
N ALA A 51 -13.39 9.28 5.33
CA ALA A 51 -13.98 10.43 5.99
C ALA A 51 -13.54 10.36 7.46
N THR A 52 -13.20 11.51 8.05
CA THR A 52 -12.64 11.64 9.41
C THR A 52 -13.49 10.96 10.51
N GLU A 53 -14.75 10.62 10.20
CA GLU A 53 -15.71 9.94 11.10
C GLU A 53 -15.72 8.41 10.96
N GLN A 54 -15.14 7.84 9.89
CA GLN A 54 -15.11 6.40 9.62
C GLN A 54 -13.73 5.77 9.87
N TRP A 55 -12.96 6.39 10.76
CA TRP A 55 -11.61 5.96 11.12
C TRP A 55 -11.62 4.77 12.09
N GLU A 56 -11.17 3.60 11.61
CA GLU A 56 -10.92 2.42 12.46
C GLU A 56 -9.43 2.01 12.44
N GLY A 57 -8.74 2.17 13.57
CA GLY A 57 -7.39 1.60 13.78
C GLY A 57 -6.22 2.56 13.58
N ARG A 58 -5.10 2.04 13.03
CA ARG A 58 -3.83 2.79 12.92
C ARG A 58 -3.90 3.85 11.83
N GLN A 59 -3.54 5.08 12.18
CA GLN A 59 -3.57 6.22 11.27
C GLN A 59 -2.50 6.09 10.20
N LEU A 60 -2.92 6.18 8.93
CA LEU A 60 -2.02 6.36 7.80
C LEU A 60 -1.98 7.83 7.38
N PRO A 61 -0.82 8.30 6.91
CA PRO A 61 -0.68 9.69 6.51
C PRO A 61 -1.59 9.97 5.30
N GLY A 62 -2.33 11.09 5.35
CA GLY A 62 -3.33 11.44 4.35
C GLY A 62 -4.69 10.75 4.51
N ASN A 63 -4.96 10.11 5.66
CA ASN A 63 -6.22 9.42 5.99
C ASN A 63 -6.54 8.29 4.99
N ILE A 64 -5.51 7.66 4.45
CA ILE A 64 -5.62 6.66 3.39
C ILE A 64 -6.22 5.36 3.97
N ASN A 65 -7.25 4.85 3.33
CA ASN A 65 -7.81 3.54 3.62
C ASN A 65 -6.92 2.47 2.98
N ARG A 66 -6.21 1.70 3.80
CA ARG A 66 -5.33 0.59 3.36
C ARG A 66 -6.04 -0.56 2.65
N LEU A 67 -7.33 -0.77 2.93
CA LEU A 67 -8.13 -1.86 2.35
C LEU A 67 -8.78 -1.45 1.03
N GLU A 68 -9.16 -0.18 0.90
CA GLU A 68 -9.80 0.35 -0.31
C GLU A 68 -8.83 1.12 -1.23
N THR A 69 -7.57 1.26 -0.84
CA THR A 69 -6.53 1.82 -1.72
C THR A 69 -5.89 0.69 -2.50
N TYR A 70 -6.01 0.78 -3.82
CA TYR A 70 -5.50 -0.20 -4.75
C TYR A 70 -4.35 0.39 -5.56
N LEU A 71 -3.33 -0.41 -5.80
CA LEU A 71 -2.16 -0.05 -6.59
C LEU A 71 -1.87 -1.18 -7.58
N LEU A 72 -1.26 -0.83 -8.70
CA LEU A 72 -0.86 -1.84 -9.68
C LEU A 72 0.42 -2.52 -9.23
N ARG A 73 0.49 -3.84 -9.40
CA ARG A 73 1.66 -4.66 -9.12
C ARG A 73 2.88 -4.15 -9.89
N THR A 74 2.72 -3.77 -11.15
CA THR A 74 3.78 -3.20 -11.98
C THR A 74 4.32 -1.88 -11.43
N ASP A 75 3.44 -0.97 -11.00
CA ASP A 75 3.84 0.30 -10.39
C ASP A 75 4.53 0.07 -9.04
N PHE A 76 4.03 -0.88 -8.24
CA PHE A 76 4.66 -1.30 -6.99
C PHE A 76 6.05 -1.88 -7.20
N GLU A 77 6.22 -2.79 -8.16
CA GLU A 77 7.51 -3.41 -8.45
C GLU A 77 8.50 -2.37 -8.98
N ALA A 78 8.06 -1.47 -9.87
CA ALA A 78 8.88 -0.37 -10.37
C ALA A 78 9.30 0.59 -9.25
N TRP A 79 8.36 0.97 -8.38
CA TRP A 79 8.64 1.82 -7.22
C TRP A 79 9.56 1.11 -6.22
N ARG A 80 9.30 -0.16 -5.92
CA ARG A 80 10.12 -0.97 -5.01
C ARG A 80 11.53 -1.12 -5.54
N ALA A 81 11.71 -1.38 -6.83
CA ALA A 81 13.04 -1.45 -7.46
C ALA A 81 13.80 -0.11 -7.39
N ARG A 82 13.09 1.03 -7.43
CA ARG A 82 13.70 2.37 -7.28
C ARG A 82 14.04 2.72 -5.83
N THR A 83 13.18 2.31 -4.89
CA THR A 83 13.23 2.77 -3.48
C THR A 83 13.97 1.78 -2.57
N HIS A 84 14.03 0.51 -2.97
CA HIS A 84 14.80 -0.57 -2.32
C HIS A 84 15.62 -1.37 -3.37
N PRO A 85 16.57 -0.75 -4.08
CA PRO A 85 17.50 -1.47 -4.94
C PRO A 85 18.53 -2.23 -4.08
N GLY A 86 18.24 -3.48 -3.73
CA GLY A 86 19.23 -4.38 -3.12
C GLY A 86 18.83 -4.99 -1.78
N HIS A 87 17.81 -5.84 -1.79
CA HIS A 87 17.62 -6.85 -0.75
C HIS A 87 17.80 -8.24 -1.34
#